data_AF-A0A841TMH0-F1
#
_entry.id   AF-A0A841TMH0-F1
#
_cell.length_a   1.000
_cell.length_b   1.000
_cell.length_c   1.000
_cell.angle_alpha   90.00
_cell.angle_beta   90.00
_cell.angle_gamma   90.00
#
_symmetry.space_group_name_H-M   'P 1'
#
loop_
_entity.id
_entity.type
_entity.pdbx_description
1 polymer ?
#
loop_
_entity_poly.entity_id
_entity_poly.type
_entity_poly.pdbx_seq_one_letter_code
_entity_poly.pdbx_strand_id
1 'polypeptide(L)'
;MNAQMHFATIGTMILCGLAMGMAFDVYRVACHRFSVRRWMLPGFDVVYWAAATMYVFRALLHHNFGEVRLYVFLGIAIGITGYFGLISPTAIKAISRLFRIGQSICLFIWRIIRTVLIVPILWIVKALARLADVVFVVIAALILWIGKLLAKPLGKLGRWIWQLLLPVRRALRPVRDFVHAVRDKWRAIRDVFKRKP
;
A
#
# COMPACT_ATOMS: atom_id res chain seq x y z
N MET A 1 44.20 47.72 15.62
CA MET A 1 43.71 46.36 15.28
C MET A 1 42.38 45.98 15.94
N ASN A 2 41.86 46.68 16.95
CA ASN A 2 40.66 46.22 17.68
C ASN A 2 39.32 46.47 16.95
N ALA A 3 39.13 47.62 16.28
CA ALA A 3 37.84 47.95 15.65
C ALA A 3 37.44 46.97 14.53
N GLN A 4 38.40 46.56 13.70
CA GLN A 4 38.14 45.59 12.62
C GLN A 4 37.67 44.23 13.15
N MET A 5 38.24 43.75 14.26
CA MET A 5 37.81 42.50 14.89
C MET A 5 36.41 42.62 15.52
N HIS A 6 36.06 43.79 16.08
CA HIS A 6 34.71 44.02 16.59
C HIS A 6 33.66 44.05 15.48
N PHE A 7 33.90 44.74 14.37
CA PHE A 7 32.98 44.75 13.22
C PHE A 7 32.84 43.36 12.59
N ALA A 8 33.95 42.63 12.43
CA ALA A 8 33.93 41.25 11.93
C ALA A 8 33.12 40.34 12.85
N THR A 9 33.31 40.45 14.18
CA THR A 9 32.54 39.66 15.15
C THR A 9 31.04 39.96 15.03
N ILE A 10 30.64 41.23 15.00
CA ILE A 10 29.23 41.62 14.89
C ILE A 10 28.61 41.09 13.59
N GLY A 11 29.33 41.22 12.46
CA GLY A 11 28.89 40.67 11.18
C GLY A 11 28.70 39.15 11.23
N THR A 12 29.64 38.42 11.82
CA THR A 12 29.52 36.98 12.00
C THR A 12 28.35 36.60 12.90
N MET A 13 28.06 37.37 13.95
CA MET A 13 26.91 37.10 14.83
C MET A 13 25.56 37.35 14.15
N ILE A 14 25.47 38.38 13.30
CA ILE A 14 24.29 38.60 12.43
C ILE A 14 24.13 37.44 11.46
N LEU A 15 25.22 36.97 10.83
CA LEU A 15 25.19 35.83 9.91
C LEU A 15 24.80 34.54 10.64
N CYS A 16 25.25 34.34 11.88
CA CYS A 16 24.80 33.24 12.72
C CYS A 16 23.30 33.33 13.03
N GLY A 17 22.78 34.52 13.34
CA GLY A 17 21.35 34.76 13.53
C GLY A 17 20.52 34.44 12.27
N LEU A 18 21.00 34.86 11.10
CA LEU A 18 20.40 34.53 9.80
C LEU A 18 20.40 33.01 9.54
N ALA A 19 21.53 32.35 9.80
CA ALA A 19 21.68 30.91 9.62
C ALA A 19 20.76 30.12 10.58
N MET A 20 20.65 30.55 11.84
CA MET A 20 19.73 29.97 12.80
C MET A 20 18.26 30.14 12.39
N GLY A 21 17.88 31.33 11.89
CA GLY A 21 16.54 31.58 11.34
C GLY A 21 16.24 30.67 10.14
N MET A 22 17.21 30.49 9.24
CA MET A 22 17.09 29.59 8.10
C MET A 22 16.94 28.13 8.51
N ALA A 23 17.75 27.66 9.45
CA ALA A 23 17.63 26.31 9.99
C ALA A 23 16.26 26.08 10.66
N PHE A 24 15.75 27.09 11.37
CA PHE A 24 14.42 27.02 11.99
C PHE A 24 13.29 26.93 10.96
N ASP A 25 13.34 27.70 9.88
CA ASP A 25 12.33 27.64 8.82
C ASP A 25 12.35 26.29 8.08
N VAL A 26 13.54 25.73 7.80
CA VAL A 26 13.67 24.37 7.25
C VAL A 26 13.07 23.34 8.19
N TYR A 27 13.41 23.43 9.48
CA TYR A 27 12.85 22.57 10.52
C TYR A 27 11.32 22.66 10.60
N ARG A 28 10.76 23.88 10.58
CA ARG A 28 9.32 24.11 10.66
C ARG A 28 8.57 23.56 9.44
N VAL A 29 9.10 23.81 8.24
CA VAL A 29 8.51 23.31 6.99
C VAL A 29 8.58 21.79 6.92
N ALA A 30 9.70 21.19 7.35
CA ALA A 30 9.84 19.75 7.45
C ALA A 30 8.82 19.16 8.44
N CYS A 31 8.72 19.68 9.66
CA CYS A 31 7.79 19.17 10.67
C CYS A 31 6.33 19.25 10.22
N HIS A 32 5.94 20.36 9.57
CA HIS A 32 4.58 20.52 9.05
C HIS A 32 4.27 19.53 7.92
N ARG A 33 5.24 19.26 7.03
CA ARG A 33 5.01 18.38 5.87
C ARG A 33 5.11 16.89 6.20
N PHE A 34 5.99 16.49 7.12
CA PHE A 34 6.14 15.10 7.57
C PHE A 34 5.11 14.69 8.65
N SER A 35 4.13 15.55 8.96
CA SER A 35 3.13 15.34 10.01
C SER A 35 3.75 14.84 11.31
N VAL A 36 4.86 15.45 11.71
CA VAL A 36 5.61 15.01 12.90
C VAL A 36 4.68 15.12 14.11
N ARG A 37 4.58 14.02 14.87
CA ARG A 37 3.69 13.95 16.03
C ARG A 37 4.11 14.99 17.06
N ARG A 38 3.15 15.73 17.63
CA ARG A 38 3.38 16.83 18.61
C ARG A 38 4.34 16.48 19.75
N TRP A 39 4.44 15.22 20.14
CA TRP A 39 5.32 14.75 21.21
C TRP A 39 6.81 14.65 20.82
N MET A 40 7.13 14.63 19.52
CA MET A 40 8.52 14.61 19.03
C MET A 40 9.09 16.03 18.86
N LEU A 41 8.23 17.07 18.80
CA LEU A 41 8.65 18.46 18.66
C LEU A 41 9.63 18.88 19.77
N PRO A 42 9.42 18.57 21.06
CA PRO A 42 10.37 18.90 22.11
C PRO A 42 11.75 18.26 21.90
N GLY A 43 11.80 17.02 21.40
CA GLY A 43 13.08 16.33 21.14
C GLY A 43 13.88 17.01 20.04
N PHE A 44 13.22 17.41 18.96
CA PHE A 44 13.87 18.17 17.90
C PHE A 44 14.25 19.59 18.34
N ASP A 45 13.46 20.22 19.20
CA ASP A 45 13.77 21.55 19.74
C ASP A 45 15.06 21.50 20.57
N VAL A 46 15.22 20.48 21.43
CA VAL A 46 16.46 20.26 22.18
C VAL A 46 17.67 20.07 21.25
N VAL A 47 17.53 19.27 20.19
CA VAL A 47 18.60 19.07 19.20
C VAL A 47 18.94 20.37 18.47
N TYR A 48 17.91 21.14 18.09
CA TYR A 48 18.08 22.45 17.45
C TYR A 48 18.83 23.43 18.36
N TRP A 49 18.38 23.58 19.61
CA TRP A 49 19.03 24.46 20.58
C TRP A 49 20.48 24.04 20.84
N ALA A 50 20.75 22.74 21.01
CA ALA A 50 22.11 22.23 21.20
C ALA A 50 23.01 22.55 19.99
N ALA A 51 22.52 22.31 18.77
CA ALA A 51 23.26 22.61 17.54
C ALA A 51 23.47 24.13 17.36
N ALA A 52 22.45 24.94 17.63
CA ALA A 52 22.50 26.39 17.55
C ALA A 52 23.52 26.97 18.55
N THR A 53 23.47 26.54 19.82
CA THR A 53 24.43 26.98 20.84
C THR A 53 25.85 26.58 20.48
N MET A 54 26.04 25.35 19.97
CA MET A 54 27.36 24.86 19.59
C MET A 54 27.92 25.61 18.37
N TYR A 55 27.07 25.94 17.40
CA TYR A 55 27.44 26.76 16.24
C TYR A 55 27.85 28.18 16.65
N VAL A 56 27.02 28.86 17.46
CA VAL A 56 27.32 30.20 17.97
C VAL A 56 28.61 30.20 18.78
N PHE A 57 28.78 29.23 19.68
CA PHE A 57 29.97 29.13 20.52
C PHE A 57 31.24 28.92 19.69
N ARG A 58 31.18 28.06 18.66
CA ARG A 58 32.29 27.86 17.72
C ARG A 58 32.62 29.14 16.95
N ALA A 59 31.62 29.88 16.47
CA ALA A 59 31.83 31.16 15.82
C ALA A 59 32.46 32.20 16.77
N LEU A 60 32.08 32.17 18.04
CA LEU A 60 32.62 33.06 19.08
C LEU A 60 34.07 32.78 19.41
N LEU A 61 34.44 31.50 19.50
CA LEU A 61 35.83 31.08 19.73
C LEU A 61 36.75 31.53 18.60
N HIS A 62 36.27 31.52 17.36
CA HIS A 62 37.09 31.87 16.20
C HIS A 62 37.37 33.37 16.08
N HIS A 63 36.41 34.23 16.48
CA HIS A 63 36.52 35.68 16.28
C HIS A 63 36.81 36.49 17.55
N ASN A 64 36.42 36.00 18.72
CA ASN A 64 36.48 36.78 19.97
C ASN A 64 37.07 35.98 21.15
N PHE A 65 37.80 34.88 20.87
CA PHE A 65 38.36 33.99 21.90
C PHE A 65 37.35 33.47 22.94
N GLY A 66 36.05 33.49 22.60
CA GLY A 66 34.99 33.01 23.50
C GLY A 66 34.47 34.03 24.53
N GLU A 67 34.85 35.31 24.44
CA GLU A 67 34.25 36.34 25.31
C GLU A 67 32.78 36.59 24.94
N VAL A 68 31.88 36.16 25.82
CA VAL A 68 30.45 36.38 25.70
C VAL A 68 30.13 37.81 26.12
N ARG A 69 29.97 38.70 25.14
CA ARG A 69 29.60 40.11 25.38
C ARG A 69 28.19 40.43 24.86
N LEU A 70 27.60 41.51 25.35
CA LEU A 70 26.20 41.88 25.05
C LEU A 70 25.91 42.05 23.54
N TYR A 71 26.88 42.53 22.77
CA TYR A 71 26.74 42.71 21.31
C TYR A 71 26.58 41.40 20.53
N VAL A 72 26.97 40.26 21.10
CA VAL A 72 26.78 38.93 20.51
C VAL A 72 25.30 38.59 20.44
N PHE A 73 24.61 38.74 21.57
CA PHE A 73 23.17 38.53 21.67
C PHE A 73 22.41 39.52 20.78
N LEU A 74 22.86 40.77 20.74
CA LEU A 74 22.24 41.80 19.89
C LEU A 74 22.38 41.47 18.39
N GLY A 75 23.57 41.03 17.96
CA GLY A 75 23.81 40.62 16.57
C GLY A 75 22.96 39.42 16.16
N ILE A 76 22.86 38.40 17.02
CA ILE A 76 21.99 37.25 16.80
C ILE A 76 20.52 37.67 16.75
N ALA A 77 20.07 38.51 17.69
CA ALA A 77 18.69 38.99 17.73
C ALA A 77 18.33 39.75 16.45
N ILE A 78 19.18 40.68 16.03
CA ILE A 78 19.00 41.43 14.78
C ILE A 78 18.98 40.50 13.57
N GLY A 79 19.92 39.54 13.50
CA GLY A 79 19.97 38.56 12.42
C GLY A 79 18.71 37.71 12.35
N ILE A 80 18.21 37.21 13.48
CA ILE A 80 16.97 36.42 13.55
C ILE A 80 15.76 37.27 13.15
N THR A 81 15.61 38.48 13.70
CA THR A 81 14.47 39.36 13.35
C THR A 81 14.50 39.79 11.89
N GLY A 82 15.69 40.08 11.35
CA GLY A 82 15.88 40.44 9.95
C GLY A 82 15.56 39.26 9.03
N TYR A 83 15.97 38.04 9.41
CA TYR A 83 15.61 36.83 8.68
C TYR A 83 14.09 36.64 8.61
N PHE A 84 13.40 36.67 9.76
CA PHE A 84 11.96 36.44 9.81
C PHE A 84 11.16 37.55 9.11
N GLY A 85 11.60 38.80 9.19
CA GLY A 85 10.92 39.93 8.56
C GLY A 85 11.09 39.98 7.03
N LEU A 86 12.27 39.65 6.51
CA LEU A 86 12.61 39.90 5.10
C LEU A 86 12.73 38.61 4.27
N ILE A 87 13.29 37.55 4.84
CA ILE A 87 13.77 36.36 4.09
C ILE A 87 12.84 35.16 4.27
N SER A 88 12.18 35.03 5.42
CA SER A 88 11.33 33.89 5.76
C SER A 88 10.22 33.59 4.72
N PRO A 89 9.43 34.57 4.22
CA PRO A 89 8.40 34.29 3.23
C PRO A 89 8.95 33.68 1.93
N THR A 90 10.14 34.12 1.53
CA THR A 90 10.82 33.67 0.32
C THR A 90 11.43 32.28 0.52
N ALA A 91 12.06 32.05 1.68
CA ALA A 91 12.64 30.77 2.06
C ALA A 91 11.58 29.67 2.13
N ILE A 92 10.45 29.92 2.80
CA ILE A 92 9.34 28.96 2.90
C ILE A 92 8.79 28.61 1.51
N LYS A 93 8.60 29.61 0.65
CA LYS A 93 8.17 29.38 -0.74
C LYS A 93 9.19 28.54 -1.52
N ALA A 94 10.48 28.82 -1.39
CA ALA A 94 11.55 28.07 -2.05
C ALA A 94 11.59 26.61 -1.59
N ILE A 95 11.56 26.37 -0.28
CA ILE A 95 11.55 25.01 0.30
C ILE A 95 10.31 24.25 -0.17
N SER A 96 9.13 24.87 -0.11
CA SER A 96 7.88 24.25 -0.58
C SER A 96 7.93 23.87 -2.06
N ARG A 97 8.53 24.72 -2.92
CA ARG A 97 8.75 24.40 -4.34
C ARG A 97 9.70 23.22 -4.51
N LEU A 98 10.81 23.18 -3.77
CA LEU A 98 11.78 22.09 -3.84
C LEU A 98 11.13 20.75 -3.49
N PHE A 99 10.33 20.71 -2.43
CA PHE A 99 9.56 19.51 -2.07
C PHE A 99 8.52 19.13 -3.12
N ARG A 100 7.82 20.10 -3.71
CA ARG A 100 6.85 19.83 -4.79
C ARG A 100 7.54 19.22 -6.02
N ILE A 101 8.70 19.75 -6.38
CA ILE A 101 9.52 19.21 -7.47
C ILE A 101 9.95 17.78 -7.13
N GLY A 102 10.48 17.54 -5.93
CA GLY A 102 10.85 16.19 -5.47
C GLY A 102 9.69 15.20 -5.50
N GLN A 103 8.49 15.61 -5.05
CA GLN A 103 7.29 14.78 -5.09
C GLN A 103 6.87 14.47 -6.52
N SER A 104 6.89 15.48 -7.41
CA SER A 104 6.59 15.29 -8.83
C SER A 104 7.57 14.33 -9.48
N ILE A 105 8.87 14.41 -9.16
CA ILE A 105 9.89 13.47 -9.64
C ILE A 105 9.60 12.05 -9.14
N CYS A 106 9.32 11.88 -7.85
CA CYS A 106 9.01 10.56 -7.28
C CYS A 106 7.77 9.94 -7.94
N LEU A 107 6.69 10.72 -8.12
CA LEU A 107 5.49 10.28 -8.81
C LEU A 107 5.76 9.97 -10.29
N PHE A 108 6.61 10.74 -10.94
CA PHE A 108 7.01 10.53 -12.32
C PHE A 108 7.79 9.22 -12.48
N ILE A 109 8.77 8.96 -11.59
CA ILE A 109 9.52 7.70 -11.54
C ILE A 109 8.56 6.52 -11.31
N TRP A 110 7.65 6.63 -10.33
CA TRP A 110 6.65 5.59 -10.09
C TRP A 110 5.77 5.33 -11.31
N ARG A 111 5.36 6.39 -12.02
CA ARG A 111 4.57 6.28 -13.25
C ARG A 111 5.34 5.57 -14.36
N ILE A 112 6.64 5.86 -14.51
CA ILE A 112 7.53 5.17 -15.44
C ILE A 112 7.62 3.70 -15.07
N ILE A 113 7.98 3.36 -13.84
CA ILE A 113 8.10 1.98 -13.38
C ILE A 113 6.81 1.20 -13.61
N ARG A 114 5.66 1.78 -13.25
CA ARG A 114 4.35 1.14 -13.47
C ARG A 114 4.07 0.89 -14.95
N THR A 115 4.38 1.85 -15.81
CA THR A 115 4.08 1.74 -17.24
C THR A 115 5.06 0.81 -17.96
N VAL A 116 6.34 0.84 -17.58
CA VAL A 116 7.42 0.12 -18.24
C VAL A 116 7.60 -1.30 -17.70
N LEU A 117 7.34 -1.57 -16.41
CA LEU A 117 7.43 -2.92 -15.86
C LEU A 117 6.06 -3.57 -15.67
N ILE A 118 5.15 -2.92 -14.93
CA ILE A 118 3.92 -3.59 -14.47
C ILE A 118 2.98 -3.90 -15.64
N VAL A 119 2.76 -2.94 -16.54
CA VAL A 119 1.87 -3.14 -17.70
C VAL A 119 2.35 -4.27 -18.64
N PRO A 120 3.61 -4.31 -19.11
CA PRO A 120 4.03 -5.39 -20.01
C PRO A 120 4.06 -6.76 -19.32
N ILE A 121 4.41 -6.83 -18.03
CA ILE A 121 4.35 -8.10 -17.28
C ILE A 121 2.91 -8.63 -17.22
N LEU A 122 1.93 -7.76 -16.94
CA LEU A 122 0.51 -8.15 -16.95
C LEU A 122 0.06 -8.65 -18.32
N TRP A 123 0.52 -8.03 -19.42
CA TRP A 123 0.24 -8.50 -20.78
C TRP A 123 0.81 -9.90 -21.03
N ILE A 124 2.05 -10.16 -20.60
CA ILE A 124 2.70 -11.46 -20.73
C ILE A 124 1.94 -12.52 -19.94
N VAL A 125 1.60 -12.25 -18.67
CA VAL A 125 0.83 -13.18 -17.83
C VAL A 125 -0.54 -13.46 -18.45
N LYS A 126 -1.22 -12.43 -18.96
CA LYS A 126 -2.53 -12.59 -19.62
C LYS A 126 -2.43 -13.38 -20.92
N ALA A 127 -1.36 -13.21 -21.69
CA ALA A 127 -1.10 -14.00 -22.89
C ALA A 127 -0.85 -15.48 -22.53
N LEU A 128 -0.03 -15.74 -21.52
CA LEU A 128 0.26 -17.09 -21.04
C LEU A 128 -1.00 -17.79 -20.50
N ALA A 129 -1.83 -17.09 -19.73
CA ALA A 129 -3.11 -17.61 -19.24
C ALA A 129 -4.06 -17.98 -20.39
N ARG A 130 -4.14 -17.15 -21.43
CA ARG A 130 -4.94 -17.44 -22.63
C ARG A 130 -4.44 -18.68 -23.37
N LEU A 131 -3.12 -18.87 -23.48
CA LEU A 131 -2.56 -20.10 -24.07
C LEU A 131 -2.92 -21.33 -23.24
N ALA A 132 -2.82 -21.24 -21.91
CA ALA A 132 -3.20 -22.33 -21.00
C ALA A 132 -4.69 -22.69 -21.12
N ASP A 133 -5.59 -21.71 -21.20
CA ASP A 133 -7.03 -21.94 -21.40
C ASP A 133 -7.31 -22.68 -22.71
N VAL A 134 -6.66 -22.28 -23.81
CA VAL A 134 -6.82 -22.96 -25.10
C VAL A 134 -6.37 -24.42 -24.99
N VAL A 135 -5.20 -24.68 -24.40
CA VAL A 135 -4.69 -26.03 -24.18
C VAL A 135 -5.67 -26.85 -23.32
N PHE A 136 -6.17 -26.28 -22.23
CA PHE A 136 -7.13 -26.94 -21.34
C PHE A 136 -8.43 -27.31 -22.08
N VAL A 137 -8.97 -26.41 -22.89
CA VAL A 137 -10.16 -26.66 -23.71
C VAL A 137 -9.92 -27.78 -24.73
N VAL A 138 -8.75 -27.79 -25.40
CA VAL A 138 -8.41 -28.87 -26.35
C VAL A 138 -8.32 -30.22 -25.64
N ILE A 139 -7.65 -30.28 -24.49
CA ILE A 139 -7.54 -31.52 -23.69
C ILE A 139 -8.93 -32.00 -23.24
N ALA A 140 -9.76 -31.09 -22.70
CA ALA A 140 -11.11 -31.42 -22.28
C ALA A 140 -11.97 -31.93 -23.46
N ALA A 141 -11.86 -31.30 -24.64
CA ALA A 141 -12.56 -31.73 -25.85
C ALA A 141 -12.13 -33.13 -26.28
N LEU A 142 -10.82 -33.43 -26.26
CA LEU A 142 -10.28 -34.77 -26.53
C LEU A 142 -10.83 -35.82 -25.57
N ILE A 143 -10.80 -35.54 -24.26
CA ILE A 143 -11.32 -36.45 -23.23
C ILE A 143 -12.81 -36.73 -23.48
N LEU A 144 -13.62 -35.69 -23.71
CA LEU A 144 -15.05 -35.84 -23.98
C LEU A 144 -15.31 -36.61 -25.28
N TRP A 145 -14.49 -36.39 -26.31
CA TRP A 145 -14.61 -37.10 -27.58
C TRP A 145 -14.29 -38.59 -27.44
N ILE A 146 -13.22 -38.93 -26.73
CA ILE A 146 -12.85 -40.32 -26.40
C ILE A 146 -13.92 -40.97 -25.52
N GLY A 147 -14.39 -40.26 -24.49
CA GLY A 147 -15.49 -40.74 -23.63
C GLY A 147 -16.76 -41.03 -24.45
N LYS A 148 -17.11 -40.16 -25.40
CA LYS A 148 -18.23 -40.38 -26.32
C LYS A 148 -17.99 -41.57 -27.27
N LEU A 149 -16.75 -41.76 -27.73
CA LEU A 149 -16.37 -42.90 -28.58
C LEU A 149 -16.49 -44.23 -27.83
N LEU A 150 -16.07 -44.28 -26.55
CA LEU A 150 -16.19 -45.44 -25.66
C LEU A 150 -17.62 -45.68 -25.14
N ALA A 151 -18.40 -44.63 -24.92
CA ALA A 151 -19.79 -44.76 -24.49
C ALA A 151 -20.68 -45.43 -25.55
N LYS A 152 -20.35 -45.33 -26.84
CA LYS A 152 -21.10 -45.99 -27.93
C LYS A 152 -21.08 -47.53 -27.85
N PRO A 153 -19.92 -48.22 -27.76
CA PRO A 153 -19.87 -49.67 -27.58
C PRO A 153 -20.41 -50.11 -26.21
N LEU A 154 -20.10 -49.36 -25.13
CA LEU A 154 -20.64 -49.65 -23.79
C LEU A 154 -22.17 -49.51 -23.73
N GLY A 155 -22.76 -48.54 -24.42
CA GLY A 155 -24.21 -48.37 -24.52
C GLY A 155 -24.90 -49.46 -25.36
N LYS A 156 -24.17 -50.13 -26.27
CA LYS A 156 -24.66 -51.34 -26.95
C LYS A 156 -24.60 -52.55 -26.01
N LEU A 157 -23.49 -52.75 -25.31
CA LEU A 157 -23.34 -53.78 -24.27
C LEU A 157 -24.36 -53.64 -23.14
N GLY A 158 -24.59 -52.42 -22.66
CA GLY A 158 -25.61 -52.13 -21.64
C GLY A 158 -27.03 -52.41 -22.11
N ARG A 159 -27.36 -52.10 -23.38
CA ARG A 159 -28.66 -52.50 -23.96
C ARG A 159 -28.79 -54.02 -24.13
N TRP A 160 -27.70 -54.70 -24.47
CA TRP A 160 -27.66 -56.16 -24.58
C TRP A 160 -27.85 -56.83 -23.21
N ILE A 161 -27.15 -56.36 -22.16
CA ILE A 161 -27.34 -56.78 -20.77
C ILE A 161 -28.76 -56.44 -20.29
N TRP A 162 -29.29 -55.26 -20.66
CA TRP A 162 -30.65 -54.86 -20.32
C TRP A 162 -31.70 -55.78 -20.95
N GLN A 163 -31.48 -56.20 -22.20
CA GLN A 163 -32.31 -57.20 -22.87
C GLN A 163 -32.20 -58.58 -22.21
N LEU A 164 -31.01 -58.95 -21.71
CA LEU A 164 -30.79 -60.19 -20.97
C LEU A 164 -31.41 -60.17 -19.55
N LEU A 165 -31.57 -58.99 -18.94
CA LEU A 165 -32.26 -58.77 -17.66
C LEU A 165 -33.79 -58.62 -17.78
N LEU A 166 -34.36 -58.53 -18.99
CA LEU A 166 -35.81 -58.49 -19.22
C LEU A 166 -36.60 -59.68 -18.61
N PRO A 167 -36.15 -60.95 -18.67
CA PRO A 167 -36.85 -62.07 -18.03
C PRO A 167 -36.89 -61.95 -16.51
N VAL A 168 -35.79 -61.48 -15.87
CA VAL A 168 -35.72 -61.25 -14.41
C VAL A 168 -36.68 -60.14 -13.98
N ARG A 169 -36.81 -59.08 -14.78
CA ARG A 169 -37.74 -57.98 -14.50
C ARG A 169 -39.22 -58.36 -14.71
N ARG A 170 -39.52 -59.33 -15.59
CA ARG A 170 -40.88 -59.90 -15.72
C ARG A 170 -41.23 -60.80 -14.53
N ALA A 171 -40.27 -61.56 -14.00
CA ALA A 171 -40.44 -62.38 -12.79
C ALA A 171 -40.64 -61.56 -11.50
N LEU A 172 -40.13 -60.33 -11.43
CA LEU A 172 -40.29 -59.40 -10.30
C LEU A 172 -41.54 -58.50 -10.36
N ARG A 173 -42.40 -58.64 -11.38
CA ARG A 173 -43.70 -57.93 -11.46
C ARG A 173 -44.61 -58.18 -10.25
N PRO A 174 -44.87 -59.43 -9.80
CA PRO A 174 -45.75 -59.68 -8.65
C PRO A 174 -45.20 -59.08 -7.35
N VAL A 175 -43.87 -59.01 -7.18
CA VAL A 175 -43.23 -58.40 -6.00
C VAL A 175 -43.44 -56.89 -5.99
N ARG A 176 -43.31 -56.23 -7.14
CA ARG A 176 -43.55 -54.79 -7.26
C ARG A 176 -45.01 -54.44 -6.96
N ASP A 177 -45.94 -55.23 -7.46
CA ASP A 177 -47.38 -54.98 -7.26
C ASP A 177 -47.80 -55.27 -5.80
N PHE A 178 -47.14 -56.24 -5.13
CA PHE A 178 -47.29 -56.46 -3.68
C PHE A 178 -46.75 -55.30 -2.84
N VAL A 179 -45.58 -54.75 -3.19
CA VAL A 179 -45.00 -53.59 -2.49
C VAL A 179 -45.89 -52.34 -2.65
N HIS A 180 -46.50 -52.14 -3.83
CA HIS A 180 -47.46 -51.06 -4.02
C HIS A 180 -48.74 -51.26 -3.20
N ALA A 181 -49.30 -52.47 -3.16
CA ALA A 181 -50.47 -52.80 -2.33
C ALA A 181 -50.20 -52.61 -0.82
N VAL A 182 -49.01 -52.98 -0.34
CA VAL A 182 -48.59 -52.76 1.04
C VAL A 182 -48.43 -51.28 1.34
N ARG A 183 -47.82 -50.51 0.43
CA ARG A 183 -47.63 -49.06 0.60
C ARG A 183 -48.96 -48.30 0.67
N ASP A 184 -49.93 -48.70 -0.15
CA ASP A 184 -51.23 -48.04 -0.21
C ASP A 184 -52.08 -48.39 1.02
N LYS A 185 -52.02 -49.64 1.52
CA LYS A 185 -52.59 -50.01 2.83
C LYS A 185 -51.94 -49.25 3.99
N TRP A 186 -50.62 -49.06 3.95
CA TRP A 186 -49.89 -48.32 4.99
C TRP A 186 -50.22 -46.82 5.00
N ARG A 187 -50.54 -46.23 3.84
CA ARG A 187 -51.04 -44.85 3.73
C ARG A 187 -52.46 -44.74 4.29
N ALA A 188 -53.36 -45.67 3.96
CA ALA A 188 -54.70 -45.70 4.52
C ALA A 188 -54.71 -45.82 6.05
N ILE A 189 -53.84 -46.66 6.62
CA ILE A 189 -53.70 -46.80 8.09
C ILE A 189 -53.18 -45.50 8.72
N ARG A 190 -52.20 -44.84 8.08
CA ARG A 190 -51.63 -43.57 8.54
C ARG A 190 -52.64 -42.42 8.54
N ASP A 191 -53.51 -42.38 7.53
CA ASP A 191 -54.55 -41.33 7.43
C ASP A 191 -55.69 -41.55 8.43
N VAL A 192 -56.01 -42.80 8.79
CA VAL A 192 -56.94 -43.13 9.89
C VAL A 192 -56.34 -42.74 11.25
N PHE A 193 -55.04 -42.96 11.46
CA PHE A 193 -54.37 -42.59 12.71
C PHE A 193 -54.21 -41.07 12.89
N LYS A 194 -54.17 -40.29 11.79
CA LYS A 194 -54.16 -38.82 11.82
C LYS A 194 -55.53 -38.17 12.04
N ARG A 195 -56.63 -38.93 12.07
CA ARG A 195 -58.01 -38.42 12.24
C ARG A 195 -58.65 -38.75 13.60
N LYS A 196 -57.86 -39.09 14.63
CA LYS A 196 -58.35 -39.04 16.01
C LYS A 196 -57.92 -37.72 16.65
N PRO A 197 -58.88 -36.92 17.18
CA PRO A 197 -58.58 -35.69 17.91
C PRO A 197 -57.85 -35.96 19.22
#